data_AF-A0A1X0P0R1-F1
#
_entry.id   AF-A0A1X0P0R1-F1
#
_cell.length_a   1.000
_cell.length_b   1.000
_cell.length_c   1.000
_cell.angle_alpha   90.00
_cell.angle_beta   90.00
_cell.angle_gamma   90.00
#
_symmetry.space_group_name_H-M   'P 1'
#
loop_
_entity.id
_entity.type
_entity.pdbx_description
1 polymer ?
#
loop_
_entity_poly.entity_id
_entity_poly.type
_entity_poly.pdbx_seq_one_letter_code
_entity_poly.pdbx_strand_id
1 'polypeptide(L)'
;NTSGLIYIPLFTRSHWIAGVFSLSSQAASLNNINEKQQQQQRKTYVLRVYDSAPPPPVERDVRRSFRPYDGIITVDFAPIVRQVRSSEDCGVFMSMHFFAFAAQVNVHITPCLTKMVRRLFGTVLRHCEEPPARAVFLSRLKNLLELRTDMERQNLLNATIAEWRQRQHQQHPTMDKTGRRRYLTCAWCRTPRASHSATQFWCGWREAKRPTFGPRTRWRPRWPRTKRSSCSST
;
A
#
# COMPACT_ATOMS: atom_id res chain seq x y z
N ASN A 1 -13.59 -14.41 0.65
CA ASN A 1 -12.85 -15.38 -0.19
C ASN A 1 -11.96 -14.59 -1.16
N THR A 2 -10.71 -14.30 -0.80
CA THR A 2 -9.75 -13.52 -1.61
C THR A 2 -8.66 -14.40 -2.22
N SER A 3 -8.91 -15.71 -2.32
CA SER A 3 -7.99 -16.68 -2.92
C SER A 3 -7.76 -16.32 -4.38
N GLY A 4 -6.55 -15.83 -4.70
CA GLY A 4 -6.13 -15.52 -6.07
C GLY A 4 -5.84 -14.06 -6.39
N LEU A 5 -5.96 -13.13 -5.43
CA LEU A 5 -5.56 -11.73 -5.61
C LEU A 5 -4.11 -11.49 -5.15
N ILE A 6 -3.33 -10.78 -5.96
CA ILE A 6 -1.99 -10.29 -5.59
C ILE A 6 -2.00 -8.76 -5.65
N TYR A 7 -1.67 -8.13 -4.53
CA TYR A 7 -1.50 -6.67 -4.43
C TYR A 7 -0.05 -6.30 -4.74
N ILE A 8 0.15 -5.44 -5.73
CA ILE A 8 1.45 -5.03 -6.26
C ILE A 8 1.56 -3.50 -6.13
N PRO A 9 2.28 -2.97 -5.14
CA PRO A 9 2.61 -1.55 -5.13
C PRO A 9 3.58 -1.27 -6.29
N LEU A 10 3.13 -0.50 -7.27
CA LEU A 10 3.94 -0.06 -8.40
C LEU A 10 4.52 1.33 -8.07
N PHE A 11 5.81 1.52 -8.35
CA PHE A 11 6.49 2.78 -8.12
C PHE A 11 7.24 3.21 -9.39
N THR A 12 6.88 4.35 -9.93
CA THR A 12 7.55 4.94 -11.09
C THR A 12 7.49 6.45 -11.00
N ARG A 13 8.54 7.17 -11.44
CA ARG A 13 8.61 8.63 -11.44
C ARG A 13 8.21 9.31 -10.12
N SER A 14 8.68 8.76 -8.99
CA SER A 14 8.35 9.26 -7.64
C SER A 14 6.86 9.21 -7.30
N HIS A 15 6.12 8.29 -7.91
CA HIS A 15 4.67 8.16 -7.77
C HIS A 15 4.28 6.71 -7.44
N TRP A 16 3.38 6.55 -6.46
CA TRP A 16 2.86 5.26 -6.02
C TRP A 16 1.53 4.94 -6.71
N ILE A 17 1.39 3.72 -7.20
CA ILE A 17 0.24 3.25 -7.97
C ILE A 17 -0.18 1.89 -7.43
N ALA A 18 -1.50 1.65 -7.32
CA ALA A 18 -2.02 0.37 -6.86
C ALA A 18 -2.21 -0.58 -8.04
N GLY A 19 -1.48 -1.70 -8.07
CA GLY A 19 -1.73 -2.82 -8.97
C GLY A 19 -2.46 -3.97 -8.25
N VAL A 20 -3.59 -4.41 -8.78
CA VAL A 20 -4.31 -5.60 -8.31
C VAL A 20 -4.29 -6.63 -9.42
N PHE A 21 -3.57 -7.73 -9.18
CA PHE A 21 -3.44 -8.84 -10.11
C PHE A 21 -4.42 -9.94 -9.75
N SER A 22 -5.15 -10.45 -10.74
CA SER A 22 -6.16 -11.50 -10.57
C SER A 22 -6.23 -12.42 -11.78
N LEU A 23 -6.87 -13.58 -11.61
CA LEU A 23 -7.28 -14.41 -12.73
C LEU A 23 -8.39 -13.70 -13.52
N SER A 24 -8.40 -13.86 -14.84
CA SER A 24 -9.42 -13.21 -15.69
C SER A 24 -10.86 -13.60 -15.34
N SER A 25 -11.08 -14.84 -14.87
CA SER A 25 -12.38 -15.30 -14.37
C SER A 25 -12.83 -14.54 -13.11
N GLN A 26 -11.90 -14.11 -12.27
CA GLN A 26 -12.18 -13.30 -11.07
C GLN A 26 -12.35 -11.82 -11.41
N ALA A 27 -11.64 -11.32 -12.42
CA ALA A 27 -11.74 -9.93 -12.87
C ALA A 27 -13.14 -9.57 -13.41
N ALA A 28 -13.82 -10.52 -14.05
CA ALA A 28 -15.19 -10.34 -14.57
C ALA A 28 -16.24 -10.20 -13.46
N SER A 29 -16.08 -10.91 -12.33
CA SER A 29 -16.97 -10.77 -11.17
C SER A 29 -16.76 -9.46 -10.40
N LEU A 30 -15.61 -8.79 -10.56
CA LEU A 30 -15.29 -7.54 -9.85
C LEU A 30 -15.84 -6.29 -10.53
N ASN A 31 -16.12 -6.36 -11.83
CA ASN A 31 -16.64 -5.24 -12.60
C ASN A 31 -17.81 -5.76 -13.41
N ASN A 32 -19.06 -5.41 -13.11
CA ASN A 32 -20.24 -5.74 -13.92
C ASN A 32 -20.09 -5.33 -15.42
N ILE A 33 -19.24 -6.03 -16.18
CA ILE A 33 -18.85 -5.76 -17.56
C ILE A 33 -19.56 -6.81 -18.39
N ASN A 34 -20.40 -6.33 -19.30
CA ASN A 34 -21.10 -7.14 -20.29
C ASN A 34 -20.11 -8.07 -21.00
N GLU A 35 -20.42 -9.35 -21.02
CA GLU A 35 -19.62 -10.48 -21.55
C GLU A 35 -19.27 -10.36 -23.04
N LYS A 36 -19.78 -9.35 -23.74
CA LYS A 36 -19.75 -9.23 -25.21
C LYS A 36 -18.42 -8.81 -25.84
N GLN A 37 -17.35 -8.57 -25.07
CA GLN A 37 -16.02 -8.26 -25.62
C GLN A 37 -14.93 -9.34 -25.37
N GLN A 38 -15.29 -10.51 -24.85
CA GLN A 38 -14.31 -11.55 -24.46
C GLN A 38 -13.92 -12.57 -25.54
N GLN A 39 -14.24 -12.35 -26.82
CA GLN A 39 -14.06 -13.39 -27.85
C GLN A 39 -12.76 -13.34 -28.67
N GLN A 40 -11.81 -12.46 -28.37
CA GLN A 40 -10.48 -12.50 -29.01
C GLN A 40 -9.38 -12.50 -27.94
N GLN A 41 -8.86 -13.71 -27.69
CA GLN A 41 -7.79 -14.05 -26.73
C GLN A 41 -8.15 -13.78 -25.26
N ARG A 42 -8.74 -14.78 -24.58
CA ARG A 42 -8.85 -14.82 -23.12
C ARG A 42 -7.45 -14.90 -22.50
N LYS A 43 -6.79 -13.75 -22.34
CA LYS A 43 -5.57 -13.63 -21.52
C LYS A 43 -5.87 -14.21 -20.14
N THR A 44 -4.92 -14.95 -19.56
CA THR A 44 -5.15 -15.75 -18.34
C THR A 44 -5.24 -14.88 -17.09
N TYR A 45 -4.53 -13.75 -17.06
CA TYR A 45 -4.45 -12.86 -15.91
C TYR A 45 -4.74 -11.42 -16.27
N VAL A 46 -5.22 -10.66 -15.28
CA VAL A 46 -5.48 -9.23 -15.38
C VAL A 46 -4.71 -8.51 -14.28
N LEU A 47 -3.87 -7.55 -14.66
CA LEU A 47 -3.35 -6.52 -13.78
C LEU A 47 -4.22 -5.29 -13.93
N ARG A 48 -5.00 -4.98 -12.91
CA ARG A 48 -5.73 -3.72 -12.85
C ARG A 48 -4.93 -2.67 -12.10
N VAL A 49 -4.79 -1.51 -12.71
CA VAL A 49 -3.95 -0.40 -12.25
C VAL A 49 -4.84 0.75 -11.81
N TYR A 50 -4.62 1.21 -10.58
CA TYR A 50 -5.36 2.26 -9.91
C TYR A 50 -4.40 3.43 -9.66
N ASP A 51 -4.51 4.46 -10.49
CA ASP A 51 -3.62 5.61 -10.47
C ASP A 51 -4.38 6.90 -10.09
N SER A 52 -4.01 7.48 -8.95
CA SER A 52 -4.66 8.67 -8.39
C SER A 52 -4.20 9.96 -9.07
N ALA A 53 -3.08 9.94 -9.79
CA ALA A 53 -2.61 11.04 -10.61
C ALA A 53 -1.98 10.45 -11.86
N PRO A 54 -2.76 10.16 -12.92
CA PRO A 54 -2.26 9.49 -14.12
C PRO A 54 -1.64 10.49 -15.12
N PRO A 55 -0.31 10.72 -15.14
CA PRO A 55 0.30 11.40 -16.25
C PRO A 55 0.51 10.38 -17.40
N PRO A 56 0.37 10.77 -18.68
CA PRO A 56 0.58 9.88 -19.82
C PRO A 56 1.89 9.06 -19.80
N PRO A 57 3.02 9.56 -19.26
CA PRO A 57 4.25 8.77 -19.17
C PRO A 57 4.20 7.59 -18.19
N VAL A 58 3.41 7.67 -17.12
CA VAL A 58 3.32 6.61 -16.10
C VAL A 58 2.65 5.36 -16.70
N GLU A 59 1.53 5.55 -17.40
CA GLU A 59 0.85 4.45 -18.09
C GLU A 59 1.79 3.75 -19.09
N ARG A 60 2.54 4.53 -19.86
CA ARG A 60 3.53 4.01 -20.81
C ARG A 60 4.61 3.17 -20.11
N ASP A 61 5.13 3.63 -18.99
CA ASP A 61 6.18 2.94 -18.23
C ASP A 61 5.66 1.61 -17.65
N VAL A 62 4.44 1.60 -17.12
CA VAL A 62 3.79 0.38 -16.63
C VAL A 62 3.54 -0.60 -17.78
N ARG A 63 2.90 -0.18 -18.88
CA ARG A 63 2.66 -1.06 -20.04
C ARG A 63 3.95 -1.63 -20.60
N ARG A 64 5.00 -0.80 -20.73
CA ARG A 64 6.33 -1.25 -21.18
C ARG A 64 6.92 -2.34 -20.28
N SER A 65 6.72 -2.23 -18.97
CA SER A 65 7.22 -3.22 -18.00
C SER A 65 6.53 -4.58 -18.12
N PHE A 66 5.27 -4.60 -18.57
CA PHE A 66 4.48 -5.82 -18.76
C PHE A 66 4.46 -6.35 -20.19
N ARG A 67 5.06 -5.62 -21.14
CA ARG A 67 5.14 -5.99 -22.57
C ARG A 67 5.63 -7.42 -22.83
N PRO A 68 6.65 -7.96 -22.12
CA PRO A 68 7.08 -9.35 -22.32
C PRO A 68 5.99 -10.39 -22.03
N TYR A 69 4.92 -9.98 -21.35
CA TYR A 69 3.80 -10.83 -20.94
C TYR A 69 2.50 -10.48 -21.66
N ASP A 70 2.52 -9.71 -22.76
CA ASP A 70 1.31 -9.25 -23.45
C ASP A 70 0.41 -10.41 -23.92
N GLY A 71 0.95 -11.60 -24.17
CA GLY A 71 0.17 -12.80 -24.52
C GLY A 71 -0.57 -13.46 -23.35
N ILE A 72 -0.28 -13.08 -22.10
CA ILE A 72 -0.76 -13.76 -20.88
C ILE A 72 -1.44 -12.79 -19.91
N ILE A 73 -0.97 -11.54 -19.83
CA ILE A 73 -1.43 -10.52 -18.87
C ILE A 73 -2.13 -9.39 -19.63
N THR A 74 -3.36 -9.07 -19.22
CA THR A 74 -4.02 -7.82 -19.58
C THR A 74 -3.64 -6.74 -18.57
N VAL A 75 -3.15 -5.59 -19.03
CA VAL A 75 -2.96 -4.41 -18.17
C VAL A 75 -4.12 -3.43 -18.41
N ASP A 76 -4.96 -3.27 -17.39
CA ASP A 76 -6.19 -2.47 -17.40
C ASP A 76 -6.04 -1.28 -16.45
N PHE A 77 -6.30 -0.05 -16.92
CA PHE A 77 -6.23 1.16 -16.09
C PHE A 77 -7.64 1.54 -15.67
N ALA A 78 -7.93 1.37 -14.38
CA ALA A 78 -9.25 1.67 -13.84
C ALA A 78 -9.38 3.17 -13.55
N PRO A 79 -10.49 3.81 -13.95
CA PRO A 79 -10.75 5.19 -13.57
C PRO A 79 -11.00 5.27 -12.06
N ILE A 80 -10.31 6.19 -11.39
CA ILE A 80 -10.52 6.49 -9.96
C ILE A 80 -10.57 7.98 -9.69
N VAL A 81 -11.04 8.32 -8.49
CA VAL A 81 -10.97 9.69 -7.97
C VAL A 81 -9.51 10.10 -7.89
N ARG A 82 -9.22 11.28 -8.44
CA ARG A 82 -7.88 11.82 -8.49
C ARG A 82 -7.48 12.43 -7.16
N GLN A 83 -6.21 12.30 -6.81
CA GLN A 83 -5.63 13.11 -5.76
C GLN A 83 -5.61 14.59 -6.15
N VAL A 84 -5.56 15.47 -5.15
CA VAL A 84 -5.37 16.90 -5.38
C VAL A 84 -4.02 17.13 -6.06
N ARG A 85 -4.00 18.04 -7.04
CA ARG A 85 -2.77 18.40 -7.77
C ARG A 85 -1.67 18.80 -6.79
N SER A 86 -0.46 18.31 -7.03
CA SER A 86 0.73 18.55 -6.19
C SER A 86 0.65 18.02 -4.76
N SER A 87 -0.35 17.18 -4.43
CA SER A 87 -0.36 16.52 -3.13
C SER A 87 0.57 15.31 -3.08
N GLU A 88 1.10 14.99 -1.91
CA GLU A 88 1.92 13.80 -1.65
C GLU A 88 1.05 12.60 -1.20
N ASP A 89 -0.17 12.48 -1.71
CA ASP A 89 -1.14 11.48 -1.26
C ASP A 89 -1.11 10.16 -2.04
N CYS A 90 -0.31 10.03 -3.10
CA CYS A 90 -0.33 8.86 -3.98
C CYS A 90 -0.17 7.53 -3.22
N GLY A 91 0.72 7.49 -2.21
CA GLY A 91 0.90 6.32 -1.35
C GLY A 91 -0.31 6.03 -0.44
N VAL A 92 -1.05 7.07 -0.02
CA VAL A 92 -2.29 6.94 0.75
C VAL A 92 -3.40 6.37 -0.13
N PHE A 93 -3.58 6.92 -1.34
CA PHE A 93 -4.53 6.39 -2.33
C PHE A 93 -4.24 4.93 -2.67
N MET A 94 -2.98 4.60 -2.99
CA MET A 94 -2.56 3.23 -3.26
C MET A 94 -2.94 2.28 -2.11
N SER A 95 -2.61 2.67 -0.87
CA SER A 95 -2.90 1.85 0.30
C SER A 95 -4.41 1.68 0.49
N MET A 96 -5.17 2.78 0.42
CA MET A 96 -6.63 2.75 0.51
C MET A 96 -7.25 1.81 -0.50
N HIS A 97 -6.79 1.81 -1.75
CA HIS A 97 -7.29 0.89 -2.78
C HIS A 97 -7.04 -0.57 -2.42
N PHE A 98 -5.84 -0.92 -1.96
CA PHE A 98 -5.55 -2.29 -1.53
C PHE A 98 -6.44 -2.72 -0.36
N PHE A 99 -6.63 -1.85 0.63
CA PHE A 99 -7.52 -2.12 1.75
C PHE A 99 -8.97 -2.24 1.32
N ALA A 100 -9.44 -1.36 0.44
CA ALA A 100 -10.80 -1.38 -0.10
C ALA A 100 -11.10 -2.71 -0.79
N PHE A 101 -10.17 -3.19 -1.62
CA PHE A 101 -10.26 -4.50 -2.27
C PHE A 101 -10.25 -5.65 -1.26
N ALA A 102 -9.31 -5.63 -0.31
CA ALA A 102 -9.18 -6.71 0.67
C ALA A 102 -10.39 -6.80 1.60
N ALA A 103 -10.98 -5.67 1.97
CA ALA A 103 -12.13 -5.58 2.85
C ALA A 103 -13.48 -5.57 2.11
N GLN A 104 -13.46 -5.57 0.77
CA GLN A 104 -14.64 -5.46 -0.10
C GLN A 104 -15.53 -4.26 0.23
N VAL A 105 -14.91 -3.09 0.43
CA VAL A 105 -15.62 -1.85 0.74
C VAL A 105 -15.62 -0.89 -0.44
N ASN A 106 -16.76 -0.24 -0.67
CA ASN A 106 -16.86 0.83 -1.65
C ASN A 106 -16.50 2.16 -0.96
N VAL A 107 -15.38 2.75 -1.36
CA VAL A 107 -14.84 3.95 -0.71
C VAL A 107 -15.46 5.19 -1.32
N HIS A 108 -16.19 5.96 -0.52
CA HIS A 108 -16.64 7.29 -0.91
C HIS A 108 -15.56 8.34 -0.63
N ILE A 109 -14.79 8.71 -1.65
CA ILE A 109 -13.65 9.62 -1.48
C ILE A 109 -14.14 11.07 -1.32
N THR A 110 -13.85 11.65 -0.15
CA THR A 110 -14.10 13.05 0.19
C THR A 110 -12.79 13.84 0.29
N PRO A 111 -12.83 15.19 0.29
CA PRO A 111 -11.62 16.01 0.38
C PRO A 111 -10.76 15.75 1.63
N CYS A 112 -11.37 15.35 2.76
CA CYS A 112 -10.64 15.14 4.02
C CYS A 112 -10.24 13.69 4.27
N LEU A 113 -10.76 12.72 3.50
CA LEU A 113 -10.53 11.29 3.75
C LEU A 113 -9.04 10.94 3.76
N THR A 114 -8.27 11.44 2.80
CA THR A 114 -6.83 11.15 2.70
C THR A 114 -6.06 11.68 3.90
N LYS A 115 -6.41 12.88 4.41
CA LYS A 115 -5.83 13.45 5.63
C LYS A 115 -6.15 12.58 6.85
N MET A 116 -7.38 12.09 6.95
CA MET A 116 -7.81 11.21 8.05
C MET A 116 -7.09 9.86 8.02
N VAL A 117 -7.00 9.21 6.85
CA VAL A 117 -6.26 7.95 6.69
C VAL A 117 -4.77 8.14 6.96
N ARG A 118 -4.17 9.22 6.47
CA ARG A 118 -2.78 9.60 6.77
C ARG A 118 -2.56 9.74 8.28
N ARG A 119 -3.48 10.38 8.99
CA ARG A 119 -3.42 10.54 10.45
C ARG A 119 -3.56 9.20 11.17
N LEU A 120 -4.42 8.30 10.70
CA LEU A 120 -4.54 6.94 11.24
C LEU A 120 -3.22 6.16 11.08
N PHE A 121 -2.67 6.11 9.87
CA PHE A 121 -1.40 5.42 9.59
C PHE A 121 -0.25 6.04 10.37
N GLY A 122 -0.17 7.37 10.40
CA GLY A 122 0.83 8.11 11.18
C GLY A 122 0.73 7.86 12.68
N THR A 123 -0.48 7.61 13.21
CA THR A 123 -0.66 7.24 14.62
C THR A 123 -0.09 5.87 14.90
N VAL A 124 -0.44 4.87 14.09
CA VAL A 124 0.08 3.51 14.26
C VAL A 124 1.61 3.48 14.14
N LEU A 125 2.17 4.18 13.15
CA LEU A 125 3.60 4.12 12.86
C LEU A 125 4.48 4.92 13.82
N ARG A 126 3.96 6.00 14.44
CA ARG A 126 4.78 6.95 15.22
C ARG A 126 4.38 7.09 16.68
N HIS A 127 3.17 6.66 17.05
CA HIS A 127 2.60 6.95 18.37
C HIS A 127 2.12 5.70 19.11
N CYS A 128 2.16 4.54 18.47
CA CYS A 128 1.96 3.26 19.12
C CYS A 128 3.34 2.60 19.30
N GLU A 129 3.79 2.41 20.55
CA GLU A 129 4.98 1.61 20.86
C GLU A 129 4.70 0.16 20.48
N GLU A 130 3.50 -0.33 20.81
CA GLU A 130 2.95 -1.57 20.30
C GLU A 130 1.83 -1.29 19.28
N PRO A 131 2.00 -1.65 18.00
CA PRO A 131 0.96 -1.44 17.01
C PRO A 131 -0.30 -2.26 17.35
N PRO A 132 -1.51 -1.75 17.06
CA PRO A 132 -2.74 -2.49 17.29
C PRO A 132 -2.72 -3.83 16.55
N ALA A 133 -3.33 -4.84 17.16
CA ALA A 133 -3.49 -6.15 16.52
C ALA A 133 -4.07 -5.98 15.10
N ARG A 134 -3.54 -6.74 14.14
CA ARG A 134 -3.90 -6.61 12.71
C ARG A 134 -5.40 -6.59 12.48
N ALA A 135 -6.14 -7.48 13.14
CA ALA A 135 -7.60 -7.55 13.02
C ALA A 135 -8.30 -6.27 13.50
N VAL A 136 -7.84 -5.68 14.61
CA VAL A 136 -8.37 -4.44 15.17
C VAL A 136 -8.08 -3.27 14.23
N PHE A 137 -6.84 -3.14 13.75
CA PHE A 137 -6.48 -2.11 12.78
C PHE A 137 -7.33 -2.20 11.50
N LEU A 138 -7.45 -3.40 10.94
CA LEU A 138 -8.24 -3.64 9.73
C LEU A 138 -9.71 -3.29 9.93
N SER A 139 -10.29 -3.68 11.07
CA SER A 139 -11.68 -3.34 11.40
C SER A 139 -11.87 -1.82 11.53
N ARG A 140 -10.97 -1.11 12.23
CA ARG A 140 -11.06 0.36 12.37
C ARG A 140 -10.90 1.07 11.02
N LEU A 141 -9.95 0.65 10.21
CA LEU A 141 -9.75 1.20 8.87
C LEU A 141 -10.95 0.90 7.96
N LYS A 142 -11.50 -0.31 8.00
CA LYS A 142 -12.71 -0.68 7.26
C LYS A 142 -13.87 0.26 7.61
N ASN A 143 -14.17 0.40 8.89
CA ASN A 143 -15.26 1.27 9.36
C ASN A 143 -15.04 2.73 8.92
N LEU A 144 -13.80 3.24 8.99
CA LEU A 144 -13.47 4.58 8.52
C LEU A 144 -13.76 4.77 7.02
N LEU A 145 -13.47 3.75 6.21
CA LEU A 145 -13.67 3.78 4.76
C LEU A 145 -15.14 3.63 4.34
N GLU A 146 -15.95 2.92 5.13
CA GLU A 146 -17.39 2.69 4.86
C GLU A 146 -18.28 3.88 5.20
N LEU A 147 -17.90 4.69 6.19
CA LEU A 147 -18.65 5.89 6.56
C LEU A 147 -18.75 6.85 5.38
N ARG A 148 -19.87 7.57 5.26
CA ARG A 148 -20.15 8.44 4.11
C ARG A 148 -19.78 9.90 4.36
N THR A 149 -19.79 10.35 5.61
CA THR A 149 -19.53 11.76 5.94
C THR A 149 -18.18 11.96 6.63
N ASP A 150 -17.56 13.13 6.43
CA ASP A 150 -16.30 13.46 7.09
C ASP A 150 -16.46 13.67 8.60
N MET A 151 -17.63 14.13 9.04
CA MET A 151 -17.94 14.30 10.46
C MET A 151 -17.91 12.97 11.21
N GLU A 152 -18.61 11.95 10.70
CA GLU A 152 -18.61 10.61 11.30
C GLU A 152 -17.22 10.00 11.33
N ARG A 153 -16.48 10.12 10.21
CA ARG A 153 -15.10 9.63 10.10
C ARG A 153 -14.17 10.31 11.10
N GLN A 154 -14.31 11.62 11.27
CA GLN A 154 -13.47 12.39 12.18
C GLN A 154 -13.76 12.00 13.63
N ASN A 155 -15.02 11.76 13.99
CA ASN A 155 -15.42 11.26 15.30
C ASN A 155 -14.83 9.87 15.57
N LEU A 156 -15.00 8.93 14.63
CA LEU A 156 -14.42 7.58 14.73
C LEU A 156 -12.89 7.61 14.85
N LEU A 157 -12.23 8.44 14.06
CA LEU A 157 -10.77 8.59 14.07
C LEU A 157 -10.29 9.13 15.42
N ASN A 158 -10.93 10.17 15.95
CA ASN A 158 -10.56 10.75 17.24
C ASN A 158 -10.75 9.74 18.37
N ALA A 159 -11.89 9.02 18.39
CA ALA A 159 -12.14 7.96 19.37
C ALA A 159 -11.09 6.84 19.28
N THR A 160 -10.77 6.39 18.06
CA THR A 160 -9.76 5.34 17.82
C THR A 160 -8.38 5.77 18.31
N ILE A 161 -7.95 6.99 18.01
CA ILE A 161 -6.65 7.51 18.44
C ILE A 161 -6.61 7.66 19.96
N ALA A 162 -7.68 8.15 20.59
CA ALA A 162 -7.77 8.29 22.04
C ALA A 162 -7.66 6.92 22.72
N GLU A 163 -8.41 5.93 22.24
CA GLU A 163 -8.38 4.55 22.73
C GLU A 163 -6.97 3.95 22.64
N TRP A 164 -6.33 4.05 21.48
CA TRP A 164 -4.98 3.49 21.30
C TRP A 164 -3.96 4.17 22.22
N ARG A 165 -4.03 5.49 22.40
CA ARG A 165 -3.14 6.20 23.34
C ARG A 165 -3.37 5.79 24.79
N GLN A 166 -4.62 5.64 25.22
CA GLN A 166 -4.96 5.22 26.57
C GLN A 166 -4.39 3.82 26.89
N ARG A 167 -4.50 2.87 25.96
CA ARG A 167 -3.95 1.52 26.14
C ARG A 167 -2.43 1.53 26.34
N GLN A 168 -1.71 2.40 25.63
CA GLN A 168 -0.26 2.55 25.80
C GLN A 168 0.09 3.11 27.19
N HIS A 169 -0.67 4.08 27.69
CA HIS A 169 -0.46 4.60 29.05
C HIS A 169 -0.80 3.59 30.16
N GLN A 170 -1.76 2.70 29.94
CA GLN A 170 -2.13 1.66 30.91
C GLN A 170 -1.12 0.50 30.94
N GLN A 171 -0.47 0.20 29.81
CA GLN A 171 0.57 -0.84 29.74
C GLN A 171 1.92 -0.39 30.32
N HIS A 172 2.16 0.92 30.39
CA HIS A 172 3.31 1.53 31.05
C HIS A 172 2.86 2.47 32.18
N PRO A 173 2.43 1.93 33.34
CA PRO A 173 2.26 2.76 34.52
C PRO A 173 3.62 3.38 34.85
N THR A 174 3.65 4.71 34.89
CA THR A 174 4.81 5.54 35.22
C THR A 174 5.69 4.95 36.32
N MET A 175 6.91 4.56 35.96
CA MET A 175 8.11 4.46 36.80
C MET A 175 9.28 4.85 35.86
N ASP A 176 10.20 5.77 36.16
CA ASP A 176 10.81 6.15 37.43
C ASP A 176 11.49 7.54 37.27
N LYS A 177 11.76 8.23 38.38
CA LYS A 177 12.29 9.60 38.51
C LYS A 177 13.75 9.79 38.02
N THR A 178 14.25 8.95 37.13
CA THR A 178 15.68 8.92 36.73
C THR A 178 16.00 9.62 35.41
N GLY A 179 15.04 10.30 34.78
CA GLY A 179 15.32 11.27 33.71
C GLY A 179 15.98 10.70 32.43
N ARG A 180 16.07 9.39 32.26
CA ARG A 180 16.55 8.77 31.01
C ARG A 180 15.39 8.19 30.21
N ARG A 181 14.99 8.90 29.16
CA ARG A 181 14.18 8.31 28.06
C ARG A 181 14.95 7.14 27.47
N ARG A 182 14.55 5.91 27.78
CA ARG A 182 14.91 4.77 26.95
C ARG A 182 14.09 4.87 25.67
N TYR A 183 14.71 5.34 24.60
CA TYR A 183 14.21 5.06 23.26
C TYR A 183 14.38 3.56 23.03
N LEU A 184 13.38 2.76 23.40
CA LEU A 184 13.30 1.39 22.90
C LEU A 184 13.01 1.50 21.42
N THR A 185 14.05 1.25 20.63
CA THR A 185 13.98 1.16 19.17
C THR A 185 12.88 0.18 18.81
N CYS A 186 11.82 0.67 18.17
CA CYS A 186 10.80 -0.17 17.58
C CYS A 186 11.48 -1.25 16.74
N ALA A 187 11.21 -2.53 17.04
CA ALA A 187 11.80 -3.68 16.36
C ALA A 187 11.52 -3.67 14.83
N TRP A 188 10.60 -2.81 14.38
CA TRP A 188 10.20 -2.64 12.98
C TRP A 188 11.01 -1.59 12.21
N CYS A 189 11.84 -0.78 12.87
CA CYS A 189 12.55 0.36 12.27
C CYS A 189 14.07 0.15 12.10
N ARG A 190 14.53 -1.08 11.81
CA ARG A 190 15.93 -1.28 11.40
C ARG A 190 16.14 -0.91 9.92
N THR A 191 16.17 0.38 9.60
CA THR A 191 17.03 0.94 8.53
C THR A 191 17.22 2.44 8.73
N PRO A 192 18.46 2.97 8.69
CA PRO A 192 18.69 4.40 8.72
C PRO A 192 18.36 5.04 7.36
N ARG A 193 17.63 6.16 7.42
CA ARG A 193 17.42 7.17 6.36
C ARG A 193 17.37 6.65 4.92
N ALA A 194 16.18 6.29 4.46
CA ALA A 194 15.80 6.39 3.06
C ALA A 194 14.35 6.92 2.99
N SER A 195 14.10 7.78 2.01
CA SER A 195 12.88 8.56 1.73
C SER A 195 11.56 7.96 2.26
N HIS A 196 10.79 8.81 2.93
CA HIS A 196 9.60 8.46 3.69
C HIS A 196 8.41 7.96 2.84
N SER A 197 7.89 6.80 3.26
CA SER A 197 6.52 6.28 3.10
C SER A 197 6.17 5.30 1.96
N ALA A 198 5.09 4.54 2.21
CA ALA A 198 4.53 3.34 1.56
C ALA A 198 5.37 2.04 1.65
N THR A 199 6.66 2.05 1.35
CA THR A 199 7.47 0.80 1.33
C THR A 199 7.65 0.19 2.72
N GLN A 200 7.90 1.00 3.75
CA GLN A 200 8.06 0.53 5.13
C GLN A 200 6.78 -0.09 5.70
N PHE A 201 5.62 0.43 5.29
CA PHE A 201 4.32 -0.13 5.70
C PHE A 201 4.14 -1.57 5.18
N TRP A 202 4.53 -1.84 3.94
CA TRP A 202 4.37 -3.17 3.32
C TRP A 202 5.48 -4.15 3.66
N CYS A 203 6.74 -3.71 3.82
CA CYS A 203 7.86 -4.58 4.16
C CYS A 203 7.76 -5.16 5.58
N GLY A 204 7.30 -4.37 6.57
CA GLY A 204 7.05 -4.92 7.90
C GLY A 204 5.86 -5.89 7.94
N TRP A 205 4.84 -5.68 7.11
CA TRP A 205 3.58 -6.42 7.18
C TRP A 205 3.66 -7.87 6.66
N ARG A 206 4.79 -8.26 6.04
CA ARG A 206 5.01 -9.60 5.46
C ARG A 206 5.64 -10.63 6.42
N GLU A 207 5.96 -10.26 7.66
CA GLU A 207 6.51 -11.19 8.66
C GLU A 207 5.45 -11.70 9.63
N ALA A 208 4.52 -12.49 9.11
CA ALA A 208 3.81 -13.49 9.89
C ALA A 208 3.51 -14.68 8.98
N LYS A 209 4.19 -15.81 9.25
CA LYS A 209 4.16 -17.10 8.54
C LYS A 209 5.10 -17.20 7.33
N ARG A 210 6.36 -17.57 7.60
CA ARG A 210 7.06 -18.54 6.72
C ARG A 210 6.95 -19.92 7.37
N PRO A 211 6.54 -20.97 6.64
CA PRO A 211 6.92 -22.33 6.98
C PRO A 211 8.43 -22.46 6.78
N THR A 212 9.11 -23.09 7.74
CA THR A 212 10.51 -23.49 7.63
C THR A 212 10.65 -24.51 6.49
N PHE A 213 11.27 -24.10 5.37
CA PHE A 213 11.87 -25.03 4.42
C PHE A 213 13.38 -24.76 4.33
N GLY A 214 14.13 -25.86 4.29
CA GLY A 214 15.59 -25.95 4.40
C GLY A 214 16.41 -25.29 3.27
N PRO A 215 17.70 -25.67 3.13
CA PRO A 215 18.77 -24.72 2.87
C PRO A 215 18.80 -24.13 1.45
N ARG A 216 19.26 -22.88 1.44
CA ARG A 216 19.31 -21.91 0.34
C ARG A 216 20.17 -22.37 -0.84
N THR A 217 19.59 -22.45 -2.03
CA THR A 217 20.33 -22.14 -3.27
C THR A 217 20.41 -20.62 -3.41
N ARG A 218 21.65 -20.13 -3.48
CA ARG A 218 22.03 -18.72 -3.39
C ARG A 218 21.81 -18.03 -4.74
N TRP A 219 20.64 -17.45 -4.97
CA TRP A 219 20.42 -16.51 -6.07
C TRP A 219 21.09 -15.16 -5.78
N ARG A 220 22.07 -14.76 -6.61
CA ARG A 220 22.63 -13.41 -6.65
C ARG A 220 22.23 -12.75 -7.99
N PRO A 221 21.51 -11.62 -8.00
CA PRO A 221 21.37 -10.83 -9.22
C PRO A 221 22.70 -10.15 -9.54
N ARG A 222 23.22 -10.38 -10.76
CA ARG A 222 24.36 -9.67 -11.32
C ARG A 222 23.83 -8.40 -11.98
N TRP A 223 24.10 -7.25 -11.39
CA TRP A 223 23.89 -5.95 -12.05
C TRP A 223 25.05 -5.67 -13.02
N PRO A 224 24.81 -5.15 -14.23
CA PRO A 224 25.88 -4.76 -15.12
C PRO A 224 26.62 -3.52 -14.56
N ARG A 225 27.95 -3.64 -14.45
CA ARG A 225 28.86 -2.52 -14.16
C ARG A 225 28.81 -1.54 -15.33
N THR A 226 28.33 -0.32 -15.09
CA THR A 226 28.56 0.81 -16.01
C THR A 226 30.05 1.18 -15.97
N LYS A 227 30.71 1.12 -17.14
CA LYS A 227 32.06 1.65 -17.32
C LYS A 227 32.00 3.18 -17.20
N ARG A 228 32.79 3.75 -16.28
CA ARG A 228 33.12 5.18 -16.28
C ARG A 228 33.97 5.46 -17.52
N SER A 229 33.51 6.35 -18.40
CA SER A 229 34.35 7.01 -19.38
C SER A 229 35.19 8.07 -18.67
N SER A 230 36.50 7.95 -18.77
CA SER A 230 37.48 8.96 -18.38
C SER A 230 37.38 10.17 -19.32
N CYS A 231 37.22 11.36 -18.75
CA CYS A 231 37.59 12.60 -19.41
C CYS A 231 39.11 12.73 -19.35
N SER A 232 39.78 12.80 -20.49
CA SER A 232 41.16 13.26 -20.60
C SER A 232 41.16 14.77 -20.80
N SER A 233 41.87 15.47 -19.92
CA SER A 233 42.32 16.84 -20.10
C SER A 233 43.69 16.83 -20.77
N THR A 234 44.02 17.98 -21.38
CA THR A 234 45.20 18.37 -22.19
C THR A 234 45.30 17.76 -23.58
#